data_AF-A0A4R8SAC9-F1
#
_entry.id   AF-A0A4R8SAC9-F1
#
_cell.length_a   1.000
_cell.length_b   1.000
_cell.length_c   1.000
_cell.angle_alpha   90.00
_cell.angle_beta   90.00
_cell.angle_gamma   90.00
#
_symmetry.space_group_name_H-M   'P 1'
#
loop_
_entity.id
_entity.type
_entity.pdbx_description
1 polymer ?
#
loop_
_entity_poly.entity_id
_entity_poly.type
_entity_poly.pdbx_seq_one_letter_code
_entity_poly.pdbx_strand_id
1 'polypeptide(L)'
;MATTEVVKHDGVDVEDVPSAAFGRGLSGQNPRIFHILGLAIAAFLLLLLKGNHAGKVEDIFCVGFAVIVLAFTVNDYLGRRSGRIR
;
A
#
# COMPACT_ATOMS: atom_id res chain seq x y z
N MET A 1 15.09 22.60 -36.57
CA MET A 1 14.90 22.43 -35.11
C MET A 1 14.14 21.13 -34.91
N ALA A 2 14.80 20.10 -34.38
CA ALA A 2 14.15 18.84 -34.05
C ALA A 2 13.45 19.00 -32.70
N THR A 3 12.13 18.96 -32.71
CA THR A 3 11.28 18.84 -31.51
C THR A 3 11.54 17.47 -30.89
N THR A 4 12.47 17.40 -29.94
CA THR A 4 12.74 16.18 -29.13
C THR A 4 12.00 16.24 -27.79
N GLU A 5 10.84 16.86 -27.76
CA GLU A 5 9.95 16.79 -26.61
C GLU A 5 9.21 15.46 -26.66
N VAL A 6 9.79 14.49 -25.95
CA VAL A 6 9.10 13.24 -25.64
C VAL A 6 7.90 13.60 -24.78
N VAL A 7 6.72 13.63 -25.39
CA VAL A 7 5.45 13.73 -24.66
C VAL A 7 5.31 12.46 -23.83
N LYS A 8 5.64 12.56 -22.54
CA LYS A 8 5.55 11.45 -21.57
C LYS A 8 4.13 11.37 -21.05
N HIS A 9 3.30 10.52 -21.64
CA HIS A 9 2.04 10.10 -21.02
C HIS A 9 2.31 8.90 -20.10
N ASP A 10 2.77 9.18 -18.88
CA ASP A 10 3.21 8.17 -17.89
C ASP A 10 2.14 7.84 -16.83
N GLY A 11 0.91 8.38 -16.97
CA GLY A 11 -0.23 8.04 -16.09
C GLY A 11 -0.12 8.55 -14.65
N VAL A 12 0.94 9.28 -14.32
CA VAL A 12 1.13 10.02 -13.06
C VAL A 12 1.23 11.50 -13.42
N ASP A 13 0.39 12.32 -12.79
CA ASP A 13 0.38 13.75 -13.03
C ASP A 13 1.65 14.40 -12.43
N VAL A 14 2.24 15.33 -13.18
CA VAL A 14 3.40 16.10 -12.72
C VAL A 14 3.00 17.04 -11.57
N GLU A 15 1.71 17.40 -11.50
CA GLU A 15 1.13 18.16 -10.39
C GLU A 15 1.15 17.38 -9.07
N ASP A 16 0.90 16.07 -9.10
CA ASP A 16 0.92 15.22 -7.90
C ASP A 16 2.34 14.87 -7.44
N VAL A 17 3.27 14.68 -8.39
CA VAL A 17 4.67 14.34 -8.09
C VAL A 17 5.62 15.17 -8.96
N PRO A 18 6.10 16.34 -8.49
CA PRO A 18 6.98 17.22 -9.28
C PRO A 18 8.33 16.59 -9.62
N SER A 19 8.75 15.55 -8.90
CA SER A 19 9.96 14.76 -9.19
C SER A 19 9.76 13.65 -10.22
N ALA A 20 8.55 13.46 -10.74
CA ALA A 20 8.27 12.50 -11.81
C ALA A 20 9.13 12.75 -13.07
N ALA A 21 9.57 13.99 -13.29
CA ALA A 21 10.47 14.35 -14.38
C ALA A 21 11.93 13.85 -14.20
N PHE A 22 12.41 13.68 -12.95
CA PHE A 22 13.83 13.42 -12.62
C PHE A 22 14.13 12.00 -12.10
N GLY A 23 13.12 11.18 -11.76
CA GLY A 23 13.30 9.85 -11.14
C GLY A 23 12.26 8.84 -11.61
N ARG A 24 12.31 8.52 -12.90
CA ARG A 24 11.24 7.90 -13.72
C ARG A 24 10.83 6.44 -13.41
N GLY A 25 11.45 5.76 -12.43
CA GLY A 25 11.23 4.31 -12.23
C GLY A 25 10.57 3.90 -10.92
N LEU A 26 10.56 4.77 -9.90
CA LEU A 26 10.13 4.42 -8.54
C LEU A 26 8.84 5.09 -8.08
N SER A 27 8.33 6.10 -8.81
CA SER A 27 7.22 6.93 -8.33
C SER A 27 5.83 6.39 -8.64
N GLY A 28 5.72 5.44 -9.59
CA GLY A 28 4.45 4.78 -9.93
C GLY A 28 4.08 3.74 -8.87
N GLN A 29 3.42 4.18 -7.81
CA GLN A 29 3.00 3.28 -6.73
C GLN A 29 1.82 2.42 -7.21
N ASN A 30 2.05 1.14 -7.49
CA ASN A 30 0.97 0.24 -7.93
C ASN A 30 0.12 -0.17 -6.70
N PRO A 31 -1.11 0.35 -6.52
CA PRO A 31 -1.87 0.17 -5.28
C PRO A 31 -2.20 -1.29 -4.99
N ARG A 32 -2.28 -2.12 -6.04
CA ARG A 32 -2.49 -3.57 -5.91
C ARG A 32 -1.38 -4.25 -5.11
N ILE A 33 -0.13 -3.80 -5.26
CA ILE A 33 1.01 -4.36 -4.52
C ILE A 33 0.87 -4.05 -3.01
N PHE A 34 0.40 -2.85 -2.68
CA PHE A 34 0.18 -2.44 -1.29
C PHE A 34 -0.98 -3.20 -0.64
N HIS A 35 -2.03 -3.52 -1.39
CA HIS A 35 -3.10 -4.40 -0.88
C HIS A 35 -2.60 -5.80 -0.57
N ILE A 36 -1.81 -6.39 -1.49
CA ILE A 36 -1.24 -7.73 -1.29
C ILE A 36 -0.28 -7.72 -0.10
N LEU A 37 0.57 -6.70 0.01
CA LEU A 37 1.50 -6.54 1.12
C LEU A 37 0.77 -6.37 2.46
N GLY A 38 -0.28 -5.54 2.51
CA GLY A 38 -1.10 -5.36 3.71
C GLY A 38 -1.75 -6.65 4.17
N LEU A 39 -2.31 -7.43 3.22
CA LEU A 39 -2.85 -8.77 3.50
C LEU A 39 -1.78 -9.75 3.99
N ALA A 40 -0.60 -9.73 3.38
CA ALA A 40 0.52 -10.60 3.77
C ALA A 40 1.01 -10.29 5.19
N ILE A 41 1.13 -9.00 5.54
CA ILE A 41 1.52 -8.56 6.89
C ILE A 41 0.46 -8.98 7.92
N ALA A 42 -0.83 -8.78 7.62
CA ALA A 42 -1.91 -9.20 8.51
C ALA A 42 -1.91 -10.73 8.72
N ALA A 43 -1.73 -11.52 7.65
CA ALA A 43 -1.61 -12.97 7.75
C ALA A 43 -0.38 -13.40 8.57
N PHE A 44 0.76 -12.72 8.37
CA PHE A 44 1.97 -12.99 9.14
C PHE A 44 1.77 -12.74 10.64
N LEU A 45 1.14 -11.62 11.01
CA LEU A 45 0.82 -11.30 12.41
C LEU A 45 -0.10 -12.36 13.05
N LEU A 46 -1.04 -12.91 12.30
CA LEU A 46 -1.91 -13.99 12.79
C LEU A 46 -1.18 -15.33 12.91
N LEU A 47 -0.19 -15.60 12.06
CA LEU A 47 0.66 -16.79 12.19
C LEU A 47 1.52 -16.76 13.45
N LEU A 48 1.91 -15.58 13.92
CA LEU A 48 2.68 -15.43 15.16
C LEU A 48 1.90 -15.88 16.41
N LEU A 49 0.56 -15.96 16.35
CA LEU A 49 -0.25 -16.54 17.44
C LEU A 49 0.05 -18.03 17.66
N LYS A 50 0.58 -18.73 16.65
CA LYS A 50 0.90 -20.15 16.72
C LYS A 50 2.29 -20.38 17.32
N GLY A 51 2.44 -20.05 18.60
CA GLY A 51 3.69 -20.18 19.36
C GLY A 51 3.48 -20.63 20.80
N ASN A 52 4.56 -20.66 21.59
CA ASN A 52 4.54 -21.02 23.02
C ASN A 52 4.10 -19.82 23.90
N HIS A 53 2.93 -19.24 23.58
CA HIS A 53 2.39 -18.11 24.33
C HIS A 53 1.75 -18.61 25.63
N ALA A 54 2.37 -18.29 26.77
CA ALA A 54 1.81 -18.57 28.09
C ALA A 54 0.85 -17.47 28.56
N GLY A 55 0.98 -16.25 28.00
CA GLY A 55 0.18 -15.08 28.35
C GLY A 55 -0.63 -14.56 27.16
N LYS A 56 -1.89 -14.19 27.40
CA LYS A 56 -2.81 -13.67 26.36
C LYS A 56 -2.48 -12.25 25.88
N VAL A 57 -1.56 -11.55 26.56
CA VAL A 57 -1.26 -10.15 26.27
C VAL A 57 -0.65 -10.03 24.87
N GLU A 58 0.31 -10.90 24.53
CA GLU A 58 0.96 -10.92 23.23
C GLU A 58 -0.02 -11.23 22.09
N ASP A 59 -0.92 -12.18 22.30
CA ASP A 59 -2.00 -12.51 21.35
C ASP A 59 -2.92 -11.30 21.11
N ILE A 60 -3.31 -10.58 22.17
CA ILE A 60 -4.18 -9.40 22.05
C ILE A 60 -3.50 -8.31 21.22
N PHE A 61 -2.20 -8.06 21.44
CA PHE A 61 -1.46 -7.09 20.63
C PHE A 61 -1.30 -7.56 19.18
N CYS A 62 -0.93 -8.82 18.94
CA CYS A 62 -0.81 -9.36 17.57
C CYS A 62 -2.13 -9.27 16.80
N VAL A 63 -3.24 -9.68 17.42
CA VAL A 63 -4.58 -9.56 16.83
C VAL A 63 -4.96 -8.10 16.64
N GLY A 64 -4.69 -7.23 17.62
CA GLY A 64 -4.97 -5.80 17.52
C GLY A 64 -4.27 -5.15 16.33
N PHE A 65 -2.98 -5.38 16.16
CA PHE A 65 -2.22 -4.87 15.02
C PHE A 65 -2.69 -5.47 13.70
N ALA A 66 -2.99 -6.77 13.66
CA ALA A 66 -3.52 -7.43 12.46
C ALA A 66 -4.85 -6.79 12.01
N VAL A 67 -5.76 -6.54 12.95
CA VAL A 67 -7.05 -5.88 12.68
C VAL A 67 -6.84 -4.46 12.16
N ILE A 68 -5.93 -3.69 12.75
CA ILE A 68 -5.63 -2.32 12.31
C ILE A 68 -5.13 -2.34 10.85
N VAL A 69 -4.11 -3.15 10.53
CA VAL A 69 -3.56 -3.26 9.18
C VAL A 69 -4.64 -3.65 8.16
N LEU A 70 -5.51 -4.59 8.54
CA LEU A 70 -6.58 -5.06 7.68
C LEU A 70 -7.65 -3.98 7.46
N ALA A 71 -7.99 -3.21 8.50
CA ALA A 71 -8.92 -2.09 8.39
C ALA A 71 -8.41 -0.99 7.44
N PHE A 72 -7.12 -0.63 7.52
CA PHE A 72 -6.51 0.32 6.58
C PHE A 72 -6.49 -0.22 5.15
N THR A 73 -6.15 -1.49 4.97
CA THR A 73 -6.10 -2.14 3.64
C THR A 73 -7.49 -2.18 2.99
N VAL A 74 -8.52 -2.54 3.76
CA VAL A 74 -9.91 -2.57 3.28
C VAL A 74 -10.42 -1.16 3.00
N ASN A 75 -10.13 -0.18 3.86
CA ASN A 75 -10.54 1.21 3.64
C ASN A 75 -9.90 1.78 2.36
N ASP A 76 -8.62 1.52 2.12
CA ASP A 76 -7.94 1.93 0.89
C ASP A 76 -8.57 1.28 -0.35
N TYR A 77 -8.84 -0.03 -0.30
CA TYR A 77 -9.51 -0.75 -1.39
C TYR A 77 -10.91 -0.18 -1.68
N LEU A 78 -11.73 0.04 -0.65
CA LEU A 78 -13.09 0.60 -0.80
C LEU A 78 -13.06 2.05 -1.24
N GLY A 79 -12.11 2.85 -0.73
CA GLY A 79 -11.95 4.26 -1.10
C GLY A 79 -11.58 4.44 -2.57
N ARG A 80 -10.69 3.58 -3.09
CA ARG A 80 -10.38 3.53 -4.54
C ARG A 80 -11.55 3.00 -5.36
N ARG A 81 -12.26 1.97 -4.89
CA ARG A 81 -13.46 1.44 -5.58
C ARG A 81 -14.59 2.46 -5.68
N SER A 82 -14.75 3.29 -4.64
CA SER A 82 -15.74 4.37 -4.58
C SER A 82 -15.31 5.63 -5.34
N GLY A 83 -14.09 5.70 -5.87
CA GLY A 83 -13.54 6.90 -6.52
C GLY A 83 -13.24 8.06 -5.57
N ARG A 84 -13.26 7.84 -4.25
CA ARG A 84 -12.90 8.84 -3.23
C ARG A 84 -11.39 9.10 -3.19
N ILE A 85 -10.62 8.07 -3.52
CA ILE A 85 -9.16 8.08 -3.54
C ILE A 85 -8.78 7.74 -4.98
N ARG A 86 -8.13 8.67 -5.68
CA ARG A 86 -7.60 8.45 -7.04
C ARG A 86 -6.16 7.99 -6.94
#